data_AF-A0A920B3Y0-F1
#
_entry.id   AF-A0A920B3Y0-F1
#
_cell.length_a   1.000
_cell.length_b   1.000
_cell.length_c   1.000
_cell.angle_alpha   90.00
_cell.angle_beta   90.00
_cell.angle_gamma   90.00
#
_symmetry.space_group_name_H-M   'P 1'
#
loop_
_entity.id
_entity.type
_entity.pdbx_description
1 polymer ?
#
loop_
_entity_poly.entity_id
_entity_poly.type
_entity_poly.pdbx_seq_one_letter_code
_entity_poly.pdbx_strand_id
1 'polypeptide(L)' 'MFKKITLIILIYIFIHNKAFSNINRDRILNYLESFSSMSSKFIQINNNGDILSGKIFVSRPGKFRIEYEQIPLL' A
#
# COMPACT_ATOMS: atom_id res chain seq x y z
N MET A 1 18.91 -33.46 -28.85
CA MET A 1 18.17 -32.34 -29.47
C MET A 1 17.02 -31.86 -28.58
N PHE A 2 16.13 -32.75 -28.13
CA PHE A 2 15.00 -32.44 -27.24
C PHE A 2 15.34 -31.66 -25.95
N LYS A 3 16.41 -32.01 -25.24
CA LYS A 3 16.84 -31.29 -24.01
C LYS A 3 17.18 -29.81 -24.25
N LYS A 4 17.69 -29.45 -25.44
CA LYS A 4 17.99 -28.06 -25.79
C LYS A 4 16.70 -27.28 -26.10
N ILE A 5 15.72 -27.94 -26.73
CA ILE A 5 14.42 -27.36 -27.05
C ILE A 5 13.62 -27.08 -25.77
N THR A 6 13.60 -27.99 -24.80
CA THR A 6 12.96 -27.75 -23.49
C THR A 6 13.59 -26.60 -22.72
N LEU A 7 14.93 -26.44 -22.79
CA LEU A 7 15.62 -25.32 -22.14
C LEU A 7 15.24 -23.96 -22.75
N ILE A 8 15.08 -23.91 -24.08
CA ILE A 8 14.66 -22.70 -24.80
C ILE A 8 13.22 -22.30 -24.42
N ILE A 9 12.31 -23.27 -24.27
CA ILE A 9 10.93 -23.03 -23.84
C ILE A 9 10.88 -22.49 -22.40
N LEU A 10 11.69 -23.04 -21.49
CA LEU A 10 11.79 -22.54 -20.11
C LEU A 10 12.30 -21.09 -20.06
N ILE A 11 13.30 -20.75 -20.87
CA ILE A 11 13.83 -19.38 -20.99
C ILE A 11 12.77 -18.45 -21.57
N TYR A 12 12.03 -18.88 -22.58
CA TYR A 12 10.94 -18.09 -23.18
C TYR A 12 9.82 -17.78 -22.18
N ILE A 13 9.42 -18.77 -21.36
CA ILE A 13 8.45 -18.59 -20.27
C ILE A 13 8.99 -17.61 -19.22
N PHE A 14 10.27 -17.70 -18.88
CA PHE A 14 10.92 -16.81 -17.91
C PHE A 14 10.93 -15.35 -18.39
N ILE A 15 11.15 -15.12 -19.69
CA ILE A 15 11.15 -13.78 -20.31
C ILE A 15 9.73 -13.20 -20.40
N HIS A 16 8.72 -14.03 -20.62
CA HIS A 16 7.32 -13.60 -20.74
C HIS A 16 6.61 -13.28 -19.43
N ASN A 17 7.22 -13.55 -18.26
CA ASN A 17 6.69 -13.18 -16.94
C ASN A 17 6.83 -11.67 -16.64
N LYS A 18 6.67 -10.79 -17.62
CA LYS A 18 6.38 -9.40 -17.32
C LYS A 18 4.91 -9.28 -16.98
N ALA A 19 4.64 -9.43 -15.68
CA ALA A 19 3.33 -9.22 -15.09
C ALA A 19 2.76 -7.87 -15.53
N PHE A 20 1.49 -7.87 -15.90
CA PHE A 20 0.75 -6.70 -16.36
C PHE A 20 0.71 -5.66 -15.23
N SER A 21 1.64 -4.70 -15.30
CA SER A 21 1.72 -3.56 -14.38
C SER A 21 0.51 -2.67 -14.61
N ASN A 22 -0.38 -2.59 -13.61
CA ASN A 22 -1.35 -1.52 -13.59
C ASN A 22 -0.61 -0.26 -13.14
N ILE A 23 -0.32 0.64 -14.09
CA ILE A 23 0.46 1.88 -13.86
C ILE A 23 -0.04 2.66 -12.63
N ASN A 24 -1.35 2.67 -12.37
CA ASN A 24 -1.91 3.34 -11.20
C ASN A 24 -1.57 2.61 -9.89
N ARG A 25 -1.61 1.28 -9.89
CA ARG A 25 -1.25 0.44 -8.74
C ARG A 25 0.20 0.65 -8.36
N ASP A 26 1.10 0.58 -9.33
CA ASP A 26 2.53 0.68 -9.07
C ASP A 26 2.93 2.10 -8.65
N ARG A 27 2.28 3.13 -9.19
CA ARG A 27 2.46 4.51 -8.71
C ARG A 27 2.05 4.67 -7.25
N ILE A 28 0.90 4.11 -6.85
CA ILE A 28 0.42 4.16 -5.45
C ILE A 28 1.37 3.38 -4.54
N LEU A 29 1.79 2.19 -4.94
CA LEU A 29 2.72 1.37 -4.16
C LEU A 29 4.06 2.07 -3.99
N ASN A 30 4.66 2.59 -5.06
CA ASN A 30 5.93 3.31 -4.99
C ASN A 30 5.84 4.54 -4.08
N TYR A 31 4.74 5.30 -4.14
CA TYR A 31 4.52 6.43 -3.23
C TYR A 31 4.43 5.97 -1.79
N LEU A 32 3.60 4.96 -1.51
CA LEU A 32 3.45 4.45 -0.16
C LEU A 32 4.78 3.89 0.35
N GLU A 33 5.50 3.11 -0.45
CA GLU A 33 6.79 2.49 -0.12
C GLU A 33 7.93 3.50 0.14
N SER A 34 7.78 4.76 -0.29
CA SER A 34 8.81 5.80 -0.13
C SER A 34 9.13 6.16 1.33
N PHE A 35 8.29 5.78 2.30
CA PHE A 35 8.49 6.06 3.73
C PHE A 35 8.43 4.80 4.60
N SER A 36 9.34 4.60 5.54
CA SER A 36 9.26 3.47 6.49
C SER A 36 8.24 3.70 7.61
N SER A 37 8.01 4.97 7.96
CA SER A 37 7.07 5.41 8.98
C SER A 37 6.41 6.73 8.60
N MET A 38 5.22 6.98 9.11
CA MET A 38 4.43 8.19 8.86
C MET A 38 3.63 8.54 10.11
N SER A 39 3.54 9.84 10.42
CA SER A 39 2.62 10.35 11.43
C SER A 39 1.98 11.63 10.91
N SER A 40 0.68 11.78 11.12
CA SER A 40 -0.06 12.98 10.73
C SER A 40 -1.27 13.20 11.63
N LYS A 41 -1.74 14.44 11.72
CA LYS A 41 -3.10 14.73 12.18
C LYS A 41 -4.10 14.45 11.06
N PHE A 42 -5.35 14.17 11.41
CA PHE A 42 -6.46 14.04 10.46
C PHE A 42 -7.72 14.73 10.99
N ILE A 43 -8.60 15.06 10.05
CA ILE A 43 -9.99 15.46 10.29
C ILE A 43 -10.87 14.52 9.47
N GLN A 44 -11.91 13.98 10.10
CA GLN A 44 -12.92 13.13 9.50
C GLN A 44 -14.27 13.82 9.62
N ILE A 45 -15.02 13.85 8.52
CA ILE A 45 -16.39 14.33 8.47
C ILE A 45 -17.28 13.11 8.21
N ASN A 46 -18.12 12.78 9.17
CA ASN A 46 -19.06 11.67 9.07
C ASN A 46 -20.25 12.03 8.16
N ASN A 47 -20.99 11.01 7.70
CA ASN A 47 -22.15 11.22 6.83
C ASN A 47 -23.26 12.07 7.47
N ASN A 48 -23.34 12.10 8.80
CA ASN A 48 -24.27 12.93 9.56
C ASN A 48 -23.74 14.36 9.82
N GLY A 49 -22.53 14.68 9.34
CA GLY A 49 -21.89 15.98 9.54
C GLY A 49 -20.99 16.07 10.77
N ASP A 50 -20.92 15.04 11.62
CA ASP A 50 -20.06 15.06 12.79
C ASP A 50 -18.59 15.14 12.37
N ILE A 51 -17.84 16.03 13.05
CA ILE A 51 -16.42 16.22 12.81
C ILE A 51 -15.64 15.52 13.92
N LEU A 52 -14.78 14.59 13.54
CA LEU A 52 -13.82 13.92 14.40
C LEU A 52 -12.40 14.32 14.00
N SER A 53 -11.51 14.45 14.96
CA SER A 53 -10.09 14.72 14.72
C SER A 53 -9.23 13.68 15.42
N GLY A 54 -7.98 13.57 14.99
CA GLY A 54 -7.08 12.60 15.56
C GLY A 54 -5.69 12.62 14.96
N LYS A 55 -4.93 11.57 15.30
CA LYS A 55 -3.59 11.30 14.76
C LYS A 55 -3.53 9.90 14.19
N ILE A 56 -2.86 9.78 13.04
CA ILE A 56 -2.53 8.50 12.40
C ILE A 56 -1.03 8.24 12.54
N PHE A 57 -0.67 6.99 12.77
CA PHE A 57 0.71 6.52 12.84
C PHE A 57 0.84 5.22 12.04
N VAL A 58 1.85 5.17 11.18
CA VAL A 58 2.21 4.00 10.38
C VAL A 58 3.69 3.70 10.62
N SER A 59 4.02 2.43 10.85
CA SER A 59 5.39 1.94 10.88
C SER A 59 5.45 0.58 10.19
N ARG A 60 6.21 0.48 9.11
CA ARG A 60 6.38 -0.79 8.40
C ARG A 60 7.34 -1.72 9.14
N PRO A 61 7.17 -3.04 8.99
CA PRO A 61 6.02 -3.70 8.39
C PRO A 61 4.82 -3.77 9.36
N GLY A 62 3.61 -3.51 8.86
CA GLY A 62 2.34 -3.89 9.50
C GLY A 62 1.88 -3.13 10.76
N LYS A 63 2.64 -2.19 11.33
CA LYS A 63 2.17 -1.42 12.50
C LYS A 63 1.37 -0.21 12.06
N PHE A 64 0.16 -0.10 12.59
CA PHE A 64 -0.79 0.96 12.28
C PHE A 64 -1.54 1.36 13.56
N ARG A 65 -1.70 2.66 13.81
CA ARG A 65 -2.45 3.18 14.95
C ARG A 65 -3.20 4.45 14.55
N ILE A 66 -4.48 4.51 14.91
CA ILE A 66 -5.30 5.72 14.83
C ILE A 66 -5.69 6.07 16.26
N GLU A 67 -5.49 7.33 16.62
CA GLU A 67 -5.97 7.91 17.88
C GLU A 67 -6.95 9.03 17.55
N TYR A 68 -8.18 8.91 18.01
CA TYR A 68 -9.11 10.03 18.00
C TYR A 68 -8.80 10.94 19.18
N GLU A 69 -8.92 12.25 18.98
CA GLU A 69 -8.91 13.20 20.09
C GLU A 69 -10.11 12.91 21.00
N GLN A 70 -9.90 12.90 22.33
CA GLN A 70 -10.98 12.64 23.27
C GLN A 70 -12.05 13.73 23.11
N ILE A 71 -13.28 13.31 22.79
CA ILE A 71 -14.46 14.17 22.97
C ILE A 71 -14.67 14.25 24.48
N PRO A 72 -14.62 15.44 25.11
CA PRO A 72 -14.92 15.57 26.53
C PRO A 72 -16.29 14.96 26.80
N LEU A 73 -16.35 13.95 27.66
CA LEU A 73 -17.62 13.44 28.17
C LEU A 73 -18.20 14.54 29.07
N LEU A 74 -19.33 15.12 28.65
CA LEU A 74 -20.15 16.04 29.45
C LEU A 74 -20.76 15.30 30.64
#